data_AF-A0A3G8ZNM3-F1
#
_entry.id   AF-A0A3G8ZNM3-F1
#
_cell.length_a   1.000
_cell.length_b   1.000
_cell.length_c   1.000
_cell.angle_alpha   90.00
_cell.angle_beta   90.00
_cell.angle_gamma   90.00
#
_symmetry.space_group_name_H-M   'P 1'
#
loop_
_entity.id
_entity.type
_entity.pdbx_description
1 polymer ?
#
loop_
_entity_poly.entity_id
_entity_poly.type
_entity_poly.pdbx_seq_one_letter_code
_entity_poly.pdbx_strand_id
1 'polypeptide(L)'
;MLRRPLESAQYTSVRYTDRLVEAGMNASIGTVGDSYDNAMAETVNGLYKAEVVYREGPWRNACELELATVGWVAWFNNTRIHSALGYQTPAEAEVEYYSQHNTPAEHQLVG
;
A
#
# COMPACT_ATOMS: atom_id res chain seq x y z
N MET A 1 1.95 26.88 19.30
CA MET A 1 2.69 25.62 19.08
C MET A 1 2.09 24.94 17.88
N LEU A 2 2.83 24.78 16.79
CA LEU A 2 2.41 23.99 15.62
C LEU A 2 2.66 22.51 15.94
N ARG A 3 1.63 21.66 15.83
CA ARG A 3 1.79 20.20 15.92
C ARG A 3 2.72 19.72 14.81
N ARG A 4 3.63 18.78 15.12
CA ARG A 4 4.49 18.13 14.12
C ARG A 4 3.64 17.30 13.13
N PRO A 5 3.98 17.25 11.84
CA PRO A 5 3.27 16.45 10.86
C PRO A 5 3.76 14.99 10.93
N LEU A 6 3.13 14.20 11.79
CA LEU A 6 3.03 12.73 11.78
C LEU A 6 2.30 12.36 13.08
N GLU A 7 0.98 12.19 13.02
CA GLU A 7 0.19 11.63 14.13
C GLU A 7 0.49 10.12 14.23
N SER A 8 1.69 9.75 14.68
CA SER A 8 2.07 8.35 14.96
C SER A 8 1.13 7.69 15.98
N ALA A 9 0.44 8.50 16.80
CA ALA A 9 -0.58 8.05 17.74
C ALA A 9 -1.79 7.37 17.09
N GLN A 10 -2.08 7.65 15.81
CA GLN A 10 -3.19 7.00 15.12
C GLN A 10 -2.92 5.51 14.90
N TYR A 11 -1.71 5.17 14.43
CA TYR A 11 -1.28 3.79 14.16
C TYR A 11 -0.96 2.98 15.43
N THR A 12 -0.83 3.65 16.58
CA THR A 12 -0.68 3.01 17.90
C THR A 12 -1.92 3.15 18.78
N SER A 13 -3.02 3.68 18.24
CA SER A 13 -4.26 3.84 18.99
C SER A 13 -4.90 2.49 19.27
N VAL A 14 -5.50 2.34 20.45
CA VAL A 14 -6.23 1.13 20.86
C VAL A 14 -7.26 0.73 19.81
N ARG A 15 -8.03 1.70 19.30
CA ARG A 15 -9.03 1.45 18.25
C ARG A 15 -8.44 0.87 16.97
N TYR A 16 -7.24 1.29 16.58
CA TYR A 16 -6.58 0.75 15.39
C TYR A 16 -6.05 -0.67 15.65
N THR A 17 -5.42 -0.89 16.80
CA THR A 17 -4.94 -2.23 17.21
C THR A 17 -6.08 -3.24 17.34
N ASP A 18 -7.19 -2.87 17.96
CA ASP A 18 -8.36 -3.74 18.10
C ASP A 18 -8.89 -4.20 16.74
N ARG A 19 -8.95 -3.29 15.76
CA ARG A 19 -9.38 -3.63 14.39
C ARG A 19 -8.40 -4.55 13.65
N LEU A 20 -7.10 -4.40 13.87
CA LEU A 20 -6.12 -5.32 13.31
C LEU A 20 -6.28 -6.72 13.91
N VAL A 21 -6.47 -6.81 15.23
CA VAL A 21 -6.73 -8.08 15.92
C VAL A 21 -8.02 -8.73 15.43
N GLU A 22 -9.11 -7.97 15.30
CA GLU A 22 -10.39 -8.46 14.74
C GLU A 22 -10.23 -8.99 13.31
N ALA A 23 -9.36 -8.36 12.50
CA ALA A 23 -9.07 -8.78 11.14
C ALA A 23 -8.05 -9.94 11.05
N GLY A 24 -7.54 -10.45 12.18
CA GLY A 24 -6.49 -11.47 12.22
C GLY A 24 -5.12 -10.98 11.73
N MET A 25 -4.91 -9.66 11.71
CA MET A 25 -3.69 -9.02 11.22
C MET A 25 -2.76 -8.68 12.38
N ASN A 26 -1.48 -9.01 12.24
CA ASN A 26 -0.46 -8.58 13.19
C ASN A 26 0.12 -7.23 12.76
N ALA A 27 0.15 -6.25 13.67
CA ALA A 27 0.71 -4.94 13.37
C ALA A 27 2.25 -5.02 13.31
N SER A 28 2.86 -4.90 12.13
CA SER A 28 4.31 -4.67 12.02
C SER A 28 4.59 -3.19 12.25
N ILE A 29 4.65 -2.79 13.52
CA ILE A 29 5.07 -1.45 13.93
C ILE A 29 6.54 -1.62 14.36
N GLY A 30 7.42 -1.66 13.38
CA GLY A 30 8.80 -2.17 13.52
C GLY A 30 9.61 -1.59 14.68
N THR A 31 10.63 -2.34 15.10
CA THR A 31 11.71 -1.81 15.95
C THR A 31 12.52 -0.75 15.20
N VAL A 32 13.07 0.25 15.91
CA VAL A 32 13.93 1.28 15.31
C VAL A 32 15.06 0.63 14.52
N GLY A 33 15.12 0.90 13.21
CA GLY A 33 16.18 0.41 12.32
C GLY A 33 15.75 -0.62 11.27
N ASP A 34 14.50 -1.08 11.28
CA ASP A 34 13.96 -1.96 10.22
C ASP A 34 13.07 -1.18 9.24
N SER A 35 13.71 -0.42 8.34
CA SER A 35 13.01 0.41 7.34
C SER A 35 12.64 -0.34 6.07
N TYR A 36 13.09 -1.60 5.92
CA TYR A 36 12.88 -2.36 4.69
C TYR A 36 11.39 -2.61 4.41
N ASP A 37 10.63 -2.91 5.46
CA ASP A 37 9.17 -3.10 5.37
C ASP A 37 8.45 -1.86 4.82
N ASN A 38 8.95 -0.64 5.09
CA ASN A 38 8.34 0.61 4.64
C ASN A 38 8.91 1.14 3.33
N ALA A 39 10.12 0.73 2.93
CA ALA A 39 10.84 1.29 1.79
C ALA A 39 10.07 1.19 0.46
N MET A 40 9.33 0.09 0.26
CA MET A 40 8.48 -0.08 -0.92
C MET A 40 7.31 0.92 -0.91
N ALA A 41 6.63 1.06 0.23
CA ALA A 41 5.52 2.00 0.40
C ALA A 41 5.98 3.45 0.22
N GLU A 42 7.15 3.81 0.76
CA GLU A 42 7.75 5.14 0.58
C GLU A 42 8.07 5.44 -0.88
N THR A 43 8.65 4.47 -1.61
CA THR A 43 8.93 4.61 -3.04
C THR A 43 7.66 4.90 -3.84
N VAL A 44 6.60 4.12 -3.62
CA VAL A 44 5.31 4.31 -4.31
C VAL A 44 4.69 5.66 -3.97
N ASN A 45 4.71 6.06 -2.70
CA ASN A 45 4.20 7.36 -2.26
C ASN A 45 5.00 8.54 -2.85
N GLY A 46 6.32 8.39 -2.96
CA GLY A 46 7.18 9.38 -3.60
C GLY A 46 6.85 9.56 -5.08
N LEU A 47 6.65 8.44 -5.79
CA LEU A 47 6.28 8.42 -7.20
C LEU A 47 4.91 9.05 -7.46
N TYR A 48 3.91 8.68 -6.65
CA TYR A 48 2.57 9.30 -6.68
C TYR A 48 2.65 10.82 -6.51
N LYS A 49 3.41 11.31 -5.52
CA LYS A 49 3.59 12.75 -5.31
C LYS A 49 4.28 13.43 -6.50
N ALA A 50 5.30 12.80 -7.07
CA ALA A 50 6.00 13.32 -8.23
C ALA A 50 5.08 13.46 -9.45
N GLU A 51 4.31 12.42 -9.76
CA GLU A 51 3.50 12.34 -10.98
C GLU A 51 2.17 13.10 -10.87
N VAL A 52 1.48 13.02 -9.73
CA VAL A 52 0.12 13.57 -9.57
C VAL A 52 0.13 14.89 -8.82
N VAL A 53 0.86 14.99 -7.71
CA VAL A 53 0.80 16.18 -6.84
C VAL A 53 1.64 17.32 -7.43
N TYR A 54 2.86 17.03 -7.89
CA TYR A 54 3.79 18.04 -8.36
C TYR A 54 3.72 18.31 -9.86
N ARG A 55 3.55 17.27 -10.69
CA ARG A 55 3.53 17.42 -12.15
C ARG A 55 2.16 17.82 -12.70
N GLU A 56 1.08 17.23 -12.19
CA GLU A 56 -0.29 17.47 -12.70
C GLU A 56 -1.05 18.54 -11.89
N GLY A 57 -0.62 18.79 -10.66
CA GLY A 57 -1.13 19.90 -9.86
C GLY A 57 -0.73 21.29 -10.39
N PRO A 58 -1.14 22.38 -9.70
CA PRO A 58 -1.87 22.40 -8.44
C PRO A 58 -3.37 22.10 -8.59
N TRP A 59 -3.94 21.43 -7.60
CA TRP A 59 -5.35 21.07 -7.55
C TRP A 59 -6.17 22.14 -6.82
N ARG A 60 -7.42 22.37 -7.25
CA ARG A 60 -8.27 23.43 -6.66
C ARG A 60 -8.83 23.05 -5.30
N ASN A 61 -9.07 21.76 -5.08
CA ASN A 61 -9.64 21.21 -3.85
C ASN A 61 -9.27 19.73 -3.70
N ALA A 62 -9.57 19.18 -2.53
CA ALA A 62 -9.29 17.78 -2.21
C ALA A 62 -10.04 16.80 -3.13
N CYS A 63 -11.29 17.09 -3.50
CA CYS A 63 -12.09 16.20 -4.35
C CYS A 63 -11.44 15.99 -5.74
N GLU A 64 -10.84 17.03 -6.31
CA GLU A 64 -10.12 16.90 -7.59
C GLU A 64 -8.86 16.06 -7.46
N LEU A 65 -8.09 16.26 -6.39
CA LEU A 65 -6.94 15.43 -6.09
C LEU A 65 -7.35 13.97 -5.86
N GLU A 66 -8.44 13.72 -5.14
CA GLU A 66 -8.98 12.37 -4.91
C GLU A 66 -9.36 11.69 -6.22
N LEU A 67 -10.04 12.39 -7.13
CA LEU A 67 -10.40 11.84 -8.45
C LEU A 67 -9.14 11.51 -9.28
N ALA A 68 -8.15 12.40 -9.28
CA ALA A 68 -6.86 12.13 -9.94
C ALA A 68 -6.13 10.96 -9.29
N THR A 69 -6.19 10.82 -7.97
CA THR A 69 -5.61 9.70 -7.22
C THR A 69 -6.22 8.38 -7.65
N VAL A 70 -7.56 8.29 -7.72
CA VAL A 70 -8.25 7.08 -8.15
C VAL A 70 -7.85 6.70 -9.58
N GLY A 71 -7.79 7.69 -10.48
CA GLY A 71 -7.32 7.47 -11.85
C GLY A 71 -5.87 6.98 -11.92
N TRP A 72 -4.98 7.59 -11.14
CA TRP A 72 -3.57 7.21 -11.08
C TRP A 72 -3.38 5.80 -10.51
N VAL A 73 -4.09 5.44 -9.43
CA VAL A 73 -4.04 4.09 -8.85
C VAL A 73 -4.53 3.04 -9.84
N ALA A 74 -5.64 3.31 -10.53
CA ALA A 74 -6.16 2.40 -11.55
C ALA A 74 -5.15 2.18 -12.68
N TRP A 75 -4.55 3.26 -13.19
CA TRP A 75 -3.53 3.20 -14.24
C TRP A 75 -2.25 2.51 -13.75
N PHE A 76 -1.77 2.84 -12.55
CA PHE A 76 -0.56 2.26 -11.97
C PHE A 76 -0.69 0.74 -11.84
N ASN A 77 -1.82 0.24 -11.34
CA ASN A 77 -2.00 -1.19 -11.12
C ASN A 77 -2.34 -1.98 -12.39
N ASN A 78 -3.05 -1.39 -13.36
CA ASN A 78 -3.64 -2.14 -14.49
C ASN A 78 -3.05 -1.77 -15.86
N THR A 79 -2.14 -0.80 -15.93
CA THR A 79 -1.62 -0.31 -17.22
C THR A 79 -0.13 -0.03 -17.19
N ARG A 80 0.41 0.42 -16.05
CA ARG A 80 1.84 0.69 -15.93
C ARG A 80 2.64 -0.62 -15.89
N ILE A 81 3.55 -0.76 -16.84
CA ILE A 81 4.46 -1.91 -16.91
C ILE A 81 5.72 -1.61 -16.08
N HIS A 82 6.17 -2.59 -15.28
CA HIS A 82 7.36 -2.48 -14.45
C HIS A 82 8.41 -3.52 -14.87
N SER A 83 9.63 -3.06 -15.19
CA SER A 83 10.75 -3.96 -15.51
C SER A 83 11.12 -4.88 -14.35
N ALA A 84 10.97 -4.41 -13.10
CA ALA A 84 11.16 -5.20 -11.89
C ALA A 84 10.15 -6.36 -11.75
N LEU A 85 9.00 -6.27 -12.43
CA LEU A 85 7.95 -7.30 -12.49
C LEU A 85 8.02 -8.08 -13.81
N GLY A 86 9.19 -8.19 -14.44
CA GLY A 86 9.31 -8.92 -15.70
C GLY A 86 8.55 -8.29 -16.88
N TYR A 87 8.39 -6.96 -16.86
CA TYR A 87 7.60 -6.21 -17.84
C TYR A 87 6.09 -6.54 -17.81
N GLN A 88 5.56 -6.85 -16.62
CA GLN A 88 4.13 -6.96 -16.35
C GLN A 88 3.60 -5.74 -15.57
N THR A 89 2.28 -5.61 -15.53
CA THR A 89 1.58 -4.72 -14.61
C THR A 89 1.54 -5.29 -13.19
N PRO A 90 1.37 -4.45 -12.15
CA PRO A 90 1.23 -4.94 -10.77
C PRO A 90 0.08 -5.92 -10.60
N ALA A 91 -1.06 -5.69 -11.25
CA ALA A 91 -2.21 -6.59 -11.20
C ALA A 91 -1.90 -7.97 -11.82
N GLU A 92 -1.21 -8.02 -12.95
CA GLU A 92 -0.78 -9.29 -13.55
C GLU A 92 0.21 -10.05 -12.66
N ALA A 93 1.19 -9.35 -12.10
CA ALA A 93 2.16 -9.95 -11.18
C ALA A 93 1.49 -10.49 -9.91
N GLU A 94 0.49 -9.79 -9.37
CA GLU A 94 -0.30 -10.24 -8.22
C GLU A 94 -1.11 -11.51 -8.55
N VAL A 95 -1.80 -11.54 -9.71
CA VAL A 95 -2.53 -12.72 -10.18
C VAL A 95 -1.59 -13.92 -10.34
N GLU A 96 -0.43 -13.71 -10.96
CA GLU A 96 0.57 -14.76 -11.14
C GLU A 96 1.09 -15.26 -9.77
N TYR A 97 1.41 -14.35 -8.86
CA TYR A 97 1.86 -14.70 -7.51
C TYR A 97 0.84 -15.59 -6.79
N TYR A 98 -0.43 -15.20 -6.75
CA TYR A 98 -1.47 -16.02 -6.12
C TYR A 98 -1.72 -17.33 -6.86
N SER A 99 -1.62 -17.36 -8.19
CA SER A 99 -1.77 -18.62 -8.94
C SER A 99 -0.73 -19.67 -8.55
N GLN A 100 0.49 -19.24 -8.21
CA GLN A 100 1.61 -20.10 -7.82
C GLN A 100 1.57 -20.47 -6.33
N HIS A 101 1.04 -19.58 -5.48
CA HIS A 101 1.05 -19.76 -4.02
C HIS A 101 -0.28 -20.30 -3.46
N ASN A 102 -1.34 -20.36 -4.27
CA ASN A 102 -2.62 -20.95 -3.89
C ASN A 102 -2.64 -22.46 -4.21
N THR A 103 -1.67 -23.20 -3.68
CA THR A 103 -1.82 -24.65 -3.47
C THR A 103 -2.75 -24.80 -2.27
N PRO A 104 -3.88 -25.53 -2.34
CA PRO A 104 -4.74 -25.68 -1.19
C PRO A 104 -3.93 -26.33 -0.07
N ALA A 105 -3.80 -25.65 1.07
CA ALA A 105 -3.41 -26.33 2.29
C ALA A 105 -4.46 -27.43 2.52
N GLU A 106 -4.08 -28.69 2.33
CA GLU A 106 -4.90 -29.83 2.69
C GLU A 106 -5.35 -29.63 4.13
N HIS A 107 -6.65 -29.39 4.29
CA HIS A 107 -7.32 -29.37 5.57
C HIS A 107 -7.28 -30.81 6.10
N GLN A 108 -6.16 -31.19 6.72
CA GLN A 108 -6.00 -32.46 7.39
C GLN A 108 -6.88 -32.43 8.63
N LEU A 109 -8.14 -32.84 8.45
CA LEU A 109 -9.02 -33.24 9.54
C LEU A 109 -8.37 -34.49 10.17
N VAL A 110 -7.66 -34.26 11.27
CA VAL A 110 -7.25 -35.32 12.19
C VAL A 110 -8.54 -35.84 12.85
N GLY A 111 -8.76 -37.14 12.69
CA GLY A 111 -9.92 -37.88 13.21
C GLY A 111 -9.87 -38.14 14.71
#